data_AF-A0A0F9AAT6-F1
#
_entry.id   AF-A0A0F9AAT6-F1
#
_cell.length_a   1.000
_cell.length_b   1.000
_cell.length_c   1.000
_cell.angle_alpha   90.00
_cell.angle_beta   90.00
_cell.angle_gamma   90.00
#
_symmetry.space_group_name_H-M   'P 1'
#
loop_
_entity.id
_entity.type
_entity.pdbx_description
1 polymer ?
#
loop_
_entity_poly.entity_id
_entity_poly.type
_entity_poly.pdbx_seq_one_letter_code
_entity_poly.pdbx_strand_id
1 'polypeptide(L)'
;MDIFETENEFGKGVVKSWASILDDNTREAAEKVSRLPVVDGHVALMPDAHFGYGPPVGTVMQTRNAIIPYSVGVDIGCGMIAVETHIPRADLVGLEGKLHGAIREAIPSGVGKGHNEVSNHWEGFVEKYGLPPGHDSNFVLAA
;
A
#
# COMPACT_ATOMS: atom_id res chain seq x y z
N MET A 1 -13.52 -15.38 -12.10
CA MET A 1 -13.98 -14.85 -10.81
C MET A 1 -14.63 -16.00 -10.10
N ASP A 2 -14.05 -16.40 -8.98
CA ASP A 2 -14.55 -17.49 -8.14
C ASP A 2 -15.34 -16.91 -6.97
N ILE A 3 -16.35 -17.64 -6.49
CA ILE A 3 -17.15 -17.26 -5.33
C ILE A 3 -17.07 -18.38 -4.31
N PHE A 4 -16.71 -18.03 -3.07
CA PHE A 4 -16.66 -18.95 -1.94
C PHE A 4 -17.69 -18.50 -0.92
N GLU A 5 -18.65 -19.36 -0.64
CA GLU A 5 -19.52 -19.23 0.52
C GLU A 5 -18.88 -20.00 1.68
N THR A 6 -18.82 -19.39 2.85
CA THR A 6 -18.19 -19.98 4.03
C THR A 6 -19.08 -19.84 5.25
N GLU A 7 -19.14 -20.88 6.08
CA GLU A 7 -19.98 -20.93 7.27
C GLU A 7 -19.29 -21.74 8.36
N ASN A 8 -19.33 -21.23 9.58
CA ASN A 8 -18.97 -21.98 10.78
C ASN A 8 -19.77 -21.47 12.00
N GLU A 9 -19.45 -21.96 13.20
CA GLU A 9 -20.11 -21.56 14.45
C GLU A 9 -20.04 -20.05 14.77
N PHE A 10 -19.17 -19.30 14.10
CA PHE A 10 -18.99 -17.86 14.28
C PHE A 10 -19.71 -17.00 13.23
N GLY A 11 -20.30 -17.60 12.19
CA GLY A 11 -21.10 -16.88 11.20
C GLY A 11 -20.97 -17.41 9.76
N LYS A 12 -21.56 -16.66 8.84
CA LYS A 12 -21.52 -16.90 7.39
C LYS A 12 -20.80 -15.74 6.71
N GLY A 13 -20.13 -16.02 5.60
CA GLY A 13 -19.38 -15.05 4.83
C GLY A 13 -19.34 -15.39 3.35
N VAL A 14 -19.05 -14.38 2.53
CA VAL A 14 -18.88 -14.53 1.08
C VAL A 14 -17.55 -13.92 0.69
N VAL A 15 -16.77 -14.67 -0.10
CA VAL A 15 -15.53 -14.20 -0.72
C VAL A 15 -15.69 -14.25 -2.24
N LYS A 16 -15.31 -13.18 -2.92
CA LYS A 16 -15.22 -13.11 -4.39
C LYS A 16 -13.76 -12.95 -4.78
N SER A 17 -13.24 -13.86 -5.60
CA SER A 17 -11.83 -13.87 -5.96
C SER A 17 -11.60 -13.62 -7.44
N TRP A 18 -10.67 -12.71 -7.72
CA TRP A 18 -10.05 -12.52 -9.03
C TRP A 18 -8.59 -12.98 -9.04
N ALA A 19 -8.08 -13.51 -7.92
CA ALA A 19 -6.71 -13.97 -7.78
C ALA A 19 -6.37 -15.00 -8.86
N SER A 20 -5.24 -14.81 -9.55
CA SER A 20 -4.79 -15.76 -10.57
C SER A 20 -4.26 -17.06 -9.95
N ILE A 21 -3.69 -16.94 -8.75
CA ILE A 21 -3.19 -18.04 -7.92
C ILE A 21 -3.70 -17.75 -6.52
N LEU A 22 -4.37 -18.72 -5.91
CA LEU A 22 -4.88 -18.60 -4.54
C LEU A 22 -4.46 -19.85 -3.76
N ASP A 23 -3.47 -19.70 -2.88
CA ASP A 23 -3.06 -20.78 -1.98
C ASP A 23 -4.05 -20.96 -0.81
N ASP A 24 -3.97 -22.11 -0.15
CA ASP A 24 -4.89 -22.49 0.93
C ASP A 24 -4.85 -21.51 2.11
N ASN A 25 -3.69 -20.99 2.48
CA ASN A 25 -3.57 -20.04 3.61
C ASN A 25 -4.24 -18.71 3.25
N THR A 26 -4.04 -18.22 2.03
CA THR A 26 -4.69 -17.00 1.52
C THR A 26 -6.21 -17.16 1.51
N ARG A 27 -6.70 -18.31 1.01
CA ARG A 27 -8.12 -18.62 1.01
C ARG A 27 -8.69 -18.69 2.42
N GLU A 28 -8.05 -19.43 3.32
CA GLU A 28 -8.50 -19.60 4.70
C GLU A 28 -8.57 -18.26 5.44
N ALA A 29 -7.57 -17.40 5.24
CA ALA A 29 -7.56 -16.04 5.79
C ALA A 29 -8.74 -15.19 5.26
N ALA A 30 -9.00 -15.21 3.95
CA ALA A 30 -10.13 -14.51 3.35
C ALA A 30 -11.48 -14.99 3.91
N GLU A 31 -11.65 -16.31 4.01
CA GLU A 31 -12.87 -16.92 4.55
C GLU A 31 -13.07 -16.50 6.01
N LYS A 32 -12.03 -16.54 6.85
CA LYS A 32 -12.09 -16.07 8.25
C LYS A 32 -12.55 -14.62 8.35
N VAL A 33 -11.97 -13.73 7.55
CA VAL A 33 -12.33 -12.31 7.55
C VAL A 33 -13.76 -12.09 7.06
N SER A 34 -14.20 -12.84 6.04
CA SER A 34 -15.55 -12.68 5.47
C SER A 34 -16.69 -13.02 6.43
N ARG A 35 -16.43 -13.79 7.49
CA ARG A 35 -17.42 -14.15 8.52
C ARG A 35 -17.49 -13.16 9.68
N LEU A 36 -16.64 -12.12 9.69
CA LEU A 36 -16.66 -11.14 10.77
C LEU A 36 -18.00 -10.38 10.77
N PRO A 37 -18.69 -10.24 11.92
CA PRO A 37 -20.01 -9.60 11.99
C PRO A 37 -20.04 -8.15 11.51
N VAL A 38 -18.88 -7.50 11.48
CA VAL A 38 -18.71 -6.11 11.05
C VAL A 38 -18.50 -5.98 9.54
N VAL A 39 -18.20 -7.07 8.82
CA VAL A 39 -18.06 -7.05 7.36
C VAL A 39 -19.44 -7.00 6.73
N ASP A 40 -19.66 -5.98 5.89
CA ASP A 40 -20.93 -5.75 5.22
C ASP A 40 -20.85 -6.28 3.78
N GLY A 41 -21.61 -7.32 3.48
CA GLY A 41 -21.65 -7.96 2.17
C GLY A 41 -20.59 -9.04 1.98
N HIS A 42 -19.48 -8.71 1.31
CA HIS A 42 -18.47 -9.69 0.89
C HIS A 42 -17.05 -9.16 1.00
N VAL A 43 -16.10 -10.09 1.07
CA VAL A 43 -14.67 -9.85 0.89
C VAL A 43 -14.34 -10.04 -0.60
N ALA A 44 -13.62 -9.11 -1.20
CA ALA A 44 -13.12 -9.22 -2.56
C ALA A 44 -11.59 -9.37 -2.56
N LEU A 45 -11.09 -10.38 -3.27
CA LEU A 45 -9.65 -10.62 -3.46
C LEU A 45 -9.25 -10.16 -4.86
N MET A 46 -8.30 -9.23 -4.92
CA MET A 46 -7.72 -8.71 -6.16
C MET A 46 -6.86 -9.77 -6.88
N PRO A 47 -6.52 -9.58 -8.16
CA PRO A 47 -5.74 -10.55 -8.94
C PRO A 47 -4.38 -10.97 -8.38
N ASP A 48 -3.80 -10.10 -7.56
CA ASP A 48 -2.51 -10.24 -6.88
C ASP A 48 -2.64 -10.68 -5.41
N ALA A 49 -3.84 -11.10 -4.99
CA ALA A 49 -4.07 -11.48 -3.61
C ALA A 49 -3.20 -12.67 -3.19
N HIS A 50 -2.58 -12.52 -2.02
CA HIS A 50 -1.69 -13.53 -1.44
C HIS A 50 -1.69 -13.40 0.08
N PHE A 51 -1.06 -14.38 0.73
CA PHE A 51 -1.13 -14.52 2.17
C PHE A 51 -0.60 -13.26 2.86
N GLY A 52 -1.45 -12.73 3.74
CA GLY A 52 -1.12 -11.64 4.65
C GLY A 52 -1.52 -12.05 6.06
N TYR A 53 -0.98 -11.35 7.05
CA TYR A 53 -1.46 -11.49 8.42
C TYR A 53 -2.85 -10.82 8.51
N GLY A 54 -3.84 -11.45 9.14
CA GLY A 54 -5.22 -10.93 9.13
C GLY A 54 -5.89 -11.14 7.75
N PRO A 55 -6.41 -10.09 7.08
CA PRO A 55 -6.83 -10.22 5.69
C PRO A 55 -5.64 -10.44 4.75
N PRO A 56 -5.82 -11.20 3.65
CA PRO A 56 -4.84 -11.25 2.57
C PRO A 56 -4.45 -9.87 2.05
N VAL A 57 -3.22 -9.74 1.54
CA VAL A 57 -2.85 -8.59 0.70
C VAL A 57 -3.75 -8.60 -0.54
N GLY A 58 -4.11 -7.43 -1.06
CA GLY A 58 -5.06 -7.32 -2.18
C GLY A 58 -6.52 -7.56 -1.76
N THR A 59 -6.86 -7.44 -0.48
CA THR A 59 -8.25 -7.53 -0.01
C THR A 59 -8.97 -6.18 -0.09
N VAL A 60 -10.20 -6.20 -0.59
CA VAL A 60 -11.17 -5.11 -0.45
C VAL A 60 -12.37 -5.61 0.35
N MET A 61 -12.78 -4.87 1.37
CA MET A 61 -13.99 -5.16 2.13
C MET A 61 -14.58 -3.88 2.71
N GLN A 62 -15.88 -3.91 2.96
CA GLN A 62 -16.59 -2.85 3.66
C GLN A 62 -16.87 -3.31 5.08
N THR A 63 -16.66 -2.41 6.05
CA THR A 63 -17.08 -2.63 7.44
C THR A 63 -18.19 -1.67 7.84
N ARG A 64 -19.06 -2.10 8.76
CA ARG A 64 -20.14 -1.30 9.34
C ARG A 64 -19.86 -1.04 10.81
N ASN A 65 -19.88 0.23 11.21
CA ASN A 65 -19.69 0.69 12.60
C ASN A 65 -18.39 0.19 13.28
N ALA A 66 -17.37 -0.17 12.50
CA ALA A 66 -16.10 -0.65 13.02
C ALA A 66 -14.96 -0.35 12.03
N ILE A 67 -13.76 -0.20 12.56
CA ILE A 67 -12.51 -0.14 11.81
C ILE A 67 -11.69 -1.37 12.22
N ILE A 68 -11.03 -2.00 11.25
CA ILE A 68 -10.05 -3.07 11.50
C ILE A 68 -8.68 -2.52 11.08
N PRO A 69 -7.89 -1.93 11.99
CA PRO A 69 -6.64 -1.25 11.63
C PRO A 69 -5.68 -2.15 10.85
N TYR A 70 -5.62 -3.43 11.22
CA TYR A 70 -4.75 -4.41 10.55
C TYR A 70 -5.13 -4.64 9.08
N SER A 71 -6.37 -4.34 8.68
CA SER A 71 -6.81 -4.45 7.29
C SER A 71 -6.28 -3.34 6.38
N VAL A 72 -5.72 -2.27 6.95
CA VAL A 72 -4.99 -1.24 6.20
C VAL A 72 -3.55 -1.71 5.91
N GLY A 73 -2.99 -2.53 6.80
CA GLY A 73 -1.60 -2.96 6.77
C GLY A 73 -0.73 -2.23 7.80
N VAL A 74 0.49 -2.73 8.00
CA VAL A 74 1.46 -2.15 8.95
C VAL A 74 2.12 -0.89 8.41
N ASP A 75 2.24 -0.78 7.08
CA ASP A 75 2.80 0.37 6.37
C ASP A 75 1.66 1.26 5.85
N ILE A 76 1.08 2.05 6.76
CA ILE A 76 -0.05 2.92 6.45
C ILE A 76 0.42 4.05 5.53
N GLY A 77 -0.20 4.14 4.36
CA GLY A 77 0.20 5.10 3.33
C GLY A 77 1.20 4.54 2.31
N CYS A 78 1.55 3.25 2.41
CA CYS A 78 2.25 2.55 1.33
C CYS A 78 1.47 2.72 0.03
N GLY A 79 2.15 3.19 -1.00
CA GLY A 79 1.51 3.56 -2.26
C GLY A 79 2.52 4.05 -3.27
N MET A 80 2.02 4.44 -4.44
CA MET A 80 2.83 4.91 -5.55
C MET A 80 2.50 6.35 -5.88
N ILE A 81 3.54 7.13 -6.17
CA ILE A 81 3.42 8.45 -6.78
C ILE A 81 4.07 8.37 -8.16
N ALA A 82 3.39 8.90 -9.17
CA ALA A 82 3.92 9.04 -10.51
C ALA A 82 3.92 10.51 -10.92
N VAL A 83 5.01 10.95 -11.55
CA VAL A 83 5.14 12.30 -12.11
C VAL A 83 5.40 12.17 -13.60
N GLU A 84 4.53 12.78 -14.40
CA GLU A 84 4.74 12.89 -15.84
C GLU A 84 5.87 13.88 -16.12
N THR A 85 6.78 13.50 -17.02
CA THR A 85 7.88 14.36 -17.46
C THR A 85 7.75 14.64 -18.96
N HIS A 86 8.26 15.78 -19.40
CA HIS A 86 8.33 16.12 -20.82
C HIS A 86 9.59 15.55 -21.50
N ILE A 87 10.24 14.54 -20.92
CA ILE A 87 11.49 13.97 -21.44
C ILE A 87 11.18 12.76 -22.32
N PRO A 88 11.52 12.79 -23.62
CA PRO A 88 11.36 11.65 -24.51
C PRO A 88 12.22 10.45 -24.07
N ARG A 89 11.71 9.22 -24.22
CA ARG A 89 12.49 8.00 -23.90
C ARG A 89 13.82 7.92 -24.67
N ALA A 90 13.84 8.37 -25.92
CA ALA A 90 15.03 8.35 -26.77
C ALA A 90 16.21 9.09 -26.14
N ASP A 91 15.93 10.18 -25.41
CA ASP A 91 16.95 11.01 -24.75
C ASP A 91 17.55 10.35 -23.50
N LEU A 92 16.93 9.27 -23.01
CA LEU A 92 17.37 8.52 -21.82
C LEU A 92 18.17 7.26 -22.18
N VAL A 93 18.24 6.87 -23.46
CA VAL A 93 18.93 5.66 -23.90
C VAL A 93 20.45 5.80 -23.68
N GLY A 94 21.04 4.87 -22.93
CA GLY A 94 22.46 4.90 -22.57
C GLY A 94 22.79 5.75 -21.34
N LEU A 95 21.78 6.41 -20.75
CA LEU A 95 21.93 7.19 -19.52
C LEU A 95 21.43 6.47 -18.26
N GLU A 96 20.91 5.24 -18.39
CA GLU A 96 20.26 4.50 -17.31
C GLU A 96 21.14 4.42 -16.05
N GLY A 97 22.43 4.13 -16.21
CA GLY A 97 23.37 4.05 -15.10
C GLY A 97 23.62 5.40 -14.41
N LYS A 98 23.73 6.49 -15.18
CA LYS A 98 23.92 7.84 -14.63
C LYS A 98 22.68 8.31 -13.88
N LEU A 99 21.50 8.09 -14.45
CA LEU A 99 20.23 8.43 -13.83
C LEU A 99 20.00 7.66 -12.54
N HIS A 100 20.23 6.35 -12.56
CA HIS A 100 20.11 5.53 -11.36
C HIS A 100 21.12 5.95 -10.28
N GLY A 101 22.34 6.32 -10.65
CA GLY A 101 23.34 6.88 -9.72
C GLY A 101 22.85 8.17 -9.05
N ALA A 102 22.37 9.13 -9.85
CA ALA A 102 21.83 10.40 -9.35
C ALA A 102 20.60 10.20 -8.43
N ILE A 103 19.70 9.26 -8.77
CA ILE A 103 18.54 8.92 -7.93
C ILE A 103 18.98 8.37 -6.57
N ARG A 104 19.95 7.45 -6.55
CA ARG A 104 20.44 6.84 -5.30
C ARG A 104 21.15 7.83 -4.39
N GLU A 105 21.80 8.84 -4.96
CA GLU A 105 22.43 9.92 -4.20
C GLU A 105 21.37 10.88 -3.63
N ALA A 106 20.36 11.23 -4.42
CA ALA A 106 19.31 12.16 -4.00
C ALA A 106 18.31 11.55 -3.01
N ILE A 107 18.01 10.26 -3.14
CA ILE A 107 16.99 9.54 -2.37
C ILE A 107 17.69 8.49 -1.49
N PRO A 108 17.79 8.72 -0.16
CA PRO A 108 18.20 7.70 0.79
C PRO A 108 17.34 6.46 0.61
N SER A 109 17.93 5.28 0.83
CA SER A 109 17.16 4.05 0.85
C SER A 109 17.83 3.04 1.77
N GLY A 110 16.99 2.33 2.53
CA GLY A 110 17.42 1.33 3.49
C GLY A 110 17.02 1.68 4.92
N VAL A 111 16.94 0.65 5.77
CA VAL A 111 16.49 0.79 7.15
C VAL A 111 17.38 1.79 7.90
N GLY A 112 16.75 2.82 8.48
CA GLY A 112 17.43 3.86 9.25
C GLY A 112 18.34 4.76 8.43
N LYS A 113 18.14 4.84 7.10
CA LYS A 113 18.79 5.83 6.24
C LYS A 113 17.92 7.08 6.13
N GLY A 114 18.56 8.20 5.86
CA GLY A 114 17.92 9.51 5.76
C GLY A 114 18.99 10.58 5.60
N HIS A 115 18.57 11.79 5.24
CA HIS A 115 19.45 12.96 5.20
C HIS A 115 19.49 13.64 6.57
N ASN A 116 20.66 14.16 6.96
CA ASN A 116 20.81 14.95 8.19
C ASN A 116 20.39 16.41 8.01
N GLU A 117 20.21 16.84 6.76
CA GLU A 117 19.87 18.20 6.39
C GLU A 117 18.64 18.20 5.50
N VAL A 118 17.85 19.27 5.62
CA VAL A 118 16.65 19.48 4.81
C VAL A 118 17.08 20.03 3.45
N SER A 119 16.55 19.48 2.36
CA SER A 119 16.88 19.99 1.02
C SER A 119 16.17 21.32 0.73
N ASN A 120 16.84 22.23 0.01
CA ASN A 120 16.24 23.51 -0.43
C ASN A 120 14.91 23.33 -1.20
N HIS A 121 14.76 22.21 -1.92
CA HIS A 121 13.51 21.90 -2.64
C HIS A 121 12.34 21.64 -1.68
N TRP A 122 12.60 20.95 -0.56
CA TRP A 122 11.58 20.74 0.47
C TRP A 122 11.21 22.04 1.17
N GLU A 123 12.19 22.88 1.49
CA GLU A 123 11.92 24.20 2.09
C GLU A 123 11.00 25.04 1.20
N GLY A 124 11.28 25.11 -0.11
CA GLY A 124 10.42 25.80 -1.07
C GLY A 124 9.03 25.17 -1.22
N PHE A 125 8.89 23.85 -1.06
CA PHE A 125 7.59 23.18 -1.04
C PHE A 125 6.77 23.61 0.19
N VAL A 126 7.38 23.57 1.38
CA VAL A 126 6.70 23.96 2.63
C VAL A 126 6.36 25.44 2.64
N GLU A 127 7.23 26.31 2.12
CA GLU A 127 6.92 27.74 1.98
C GLU A 127 5.68 27.96 1.11
N LYS A 128 5.53 27.16 0.05
CA LYS A 128 4.43 27.30 -0.91
C LYS A 128 3.13 26.66 -0.46
N TYR A 129 3.18 25.48 0.16
CA TYR A 129 2.00 24.66 0.43
C TYR A 129 1.73 24.43 1.92
N GLY A 130 2.63 24.85 2.80
CA GLY A 130 2.60 24.54 4.22
C GLY A 130 3.02 23.10 4.52
N LEU A 131 3.10 22.77 5.81
CA LEU A 131 3.30 21.40 6.27
C LEU A 131 2.02 20.57 6.07
N PRO A 132 2.14 19.26 5.77
CA PRO A 132 0.99 18.37 5.78
C PRO A 132 0.29 18.38 7.15
N PRO A 133 -1.05 18.22 7.22
CA PRO A 133 -1.77 18.18 8.49
C PRO A 133 -1.20 17.11 9.44
N GLY A 134 -0.96 17.51 10.70
CA GLY A 134 -0.42 16.62 11.73
C GLY A 134 1.12 16.56 11.80
N HIS A 135 1.82 17.42 11.05
CA HIS A 135 3.27 17.57 11.13
C HIS A 135 3.67 18.94 11.69
N ASP A 136 4.57 18.91 12.67
CA ASP A 136 5.02 20.10 13.40
C ASP A 136 6.51 20.42 13.12
N SER A 137 7.14 19.65 12.24
CA SER A 137 8.58 19.70 11.96
C SER A 137 8.85 19.68 10.45
N ASN A 138 9.81 20.49 10.04
CA ASN A 138 10.35 20.48 8.67
C ASN A 138 11.29 19.30 8.42
N PHE A 139 11.69 18.55 9.46
CA PHE A 139 12.38 17.29 9.30
C PHE A 139 11.37 16.20 8.92
N VAL A 140 11.24 15.97 7.63
CA VAL A 140 10.62 14.75 7.14
C VAL A 140 11.67 13.65 7.13
N LEU A 141 11.46 12.64 7.97
CA LEU A 141 12.20 11.37 7.89
C LEU A 141 11.70 10.61 6.65
N ALA A 142 11.95 11.15 5.46
CA ALA A 142 11.87 10.38 4.24
C ALA A 142 13.12 9.49 4.25
N ALA A 143 12.91 8.23 4.60
CA ALA A 143 13.91 7.19 4.49
C ALA A 143 14.20 6.83 3.03
#